data_AF-A0A3P6UHK9-F1
#
_entry.id   AF-A0A3P6UHK9-F1
#
_cell.length_a   1.000
_cell.length_b   1.000
_cell.length_c   1.000
_cell.angle_alpha   90.00
_cell.angle_beta   90.00
_cell.angle_gamma   90.00
#
_symmetry.space_group_name_H-M   'P 1'
#
loop_
_entity.id
_entity.type
_entity.pdbx_description
1 polymer ?
#
loop_
_entity_poly.entity_id
_entity_poly.type
_entity_poly.pdbx_seq_one_letter_code
_entity_poly.pdbx_strand_id
1 'polypeptide(L)'
;MTRHAFSCRCGFRGGYCELVNFDRGVKAELYKCLSARLCPATLGQLIIDVIVNPPKRGEPSFQSFNAEKTAVLASLRKKAKLVETLFNELPGFKCQPVMGAMYAFPRLHLPQKALEAAREKRMPLDTFYVTELLEKTGICVVPGTGFGQKPGTYHFRTTILPAERQMHIMIDRLKAFHTKFMAKYS
;
A
#
# COMPACT_ATOMS: atom_id res chain seq x y z
N MET A 1 10.59 9.11 -7.90
CA MET A 1 10.08 9.19 -6.50
C MET A 1 10.89 8.25 -5.61
N THR A 2 11.53 8.72 -4.53
CA THR A 2 12.30 7.87 -3.58
C THR A 2 11.45 7.13 -2.54
N ARG A 3 10.11 7.20 -2.67
CA ARG A 3 9.16 6.84 -1.60
C ARG A 3 8.64 5.41 -1.66
N HIS A 4 9.02 4.64 -2.68
CA HIS A 4 8.44 3.32 -2.95
C HIS A 4 9.52 2.30 -3.31
N ALA A 5 9.18 1.01 -3.17
CA ALA A 5 10.04 -0.15 -3.49
C ALA A 5 11.24 -0.36 -2.54
N PHE A 6 12.18 -1.23 -2.94
CA PHE A 6 13.29 -1.68 -2.10
C PHE A 6 14.25 -0.56 -1.69
N SER A 7 14.38 0.47 -2.52
CA SER A 7 15.24 1.64 -2.29
C SER A 7 14.55 2.78 -1.54
N CYS A 8 13.45 2.48 -0.82
CA CYS A 8 12.67 3.51 -0.14
C CYS A 8 13.52 4.31 0.85
N ARG A 9 13.51 5.63 0.65
CA ARG A 9 14.12 6.66 1.49
C ARG A 9 13.11 7.79 1.64
N CYS A 10 11.96 7.46 2.23
CA CYS A 10 10.77 8.32 2.28
C CYS A 10 11.01 9.65 3.01
N GLY A 11 11.86 9.66 4.03
CA GLY A 11 12.18 10.85 4.85
C GLY A 11 12.86 11.98 4.08
N PHE A 12 13.63 11.67 3.04
CA PHE A 12 14.38 12.67 2.28
C PHE A 12 13.61 13.29 1.11
N ARG A 13 12.40 12.79 0.83
CA ARG A 13 11.43 13.38 -0.10
C ARG A 13 11.94 13.66 -1.53
N GLY A 14 12.87 12.87 -2.06
CA GLY A 14 13.37 13.02 -3.43
C GLY A 14 12.42 12.50 -4.53
N GLY A 15 12.54 13.07 -5.73
CA GLY A 15 11.79 12.66 -6.91
C GLY A 15 12.28 13.35 -8.17
N TYR A 16 12.00 12.74 -9.32
CA TYR A 16 12.13 13.35 -10.64
C TYR A 16 10.93 12.90 -11.50
N CYS A 17 10.71 13.63 -12.59
CA CYS A 17 9.77 13.30 -13.65
C CYS A 17 10.45 13.52 -15.00
N GLU A 18 10.14 12.68 -15.98
CA GLU A 18 10.59 12.85 -17.36
C GLU A 18 9.41 13.38 -18.20
N LEU A 19 9.68 14.40 -19.03
CA LEU A 19 8.68 14.99 -19.93
C LEU A 19 9.03 14.59 -21.37
N VAL A 20 8.18 13.75 -21.97
CA VAL A 20 8.34 13.26 -23.35
C VAL A 20 7.18 13.78 -24.20
N ASN A 21 7.45 14.23 -25.43
CA ASN A 21 6.44 14.76 -26.36
C ASN A 21 5.57 15.88 -25.78
N PHE A 22 6.17 16.74 -24.95
CA PHE A 22 5.47 17.85 -24.30
C PHE A 22 5.42 19.08 -25.22
N ASP A 23 4.25 19.70 -25.35
CA ASP A 23 4.10 20.95 -26.12
C ASP A 23 5.06 22.03 -25.59
N ARG A 24 5.66 22.79 -26.50
CA ARG A 24 6.68 23.79 -26.16
C ARG A 24 6.11 24.94 -25.34
N GLY A 25 4.90 25.39 -25.65
CA GLY A 25 4.21 26.45 -24.91
C GLY A 25 3.86 26.01 -23.49
N VAL A 26 3.30 24.81 -23.34
CA VAL A 26 2.98 24.24 -22.02
C VAL A 26 4.27 23.99 -21.20
N LYS A 27 5.33 23.50 -21.84
CA LYS A 27 6.64 23.32 -21.20
C LYS A 27 7.16 24.66 -20.66
N ALA A 28 7.06 25.74 -21.43
CA ALA A 28 7.49 27.07 -21.00
C ALA A 28 6.73 27.55 -19.76
N GLU A 29 5.41 27.41 -19.74
CA GLU A 29 4.60 27.78 -18.56
C GLU A 29 4.92 26.91 -17.33
N LEU A 30 5.23 25.62 -17.53
CA LEU A 30 5.71 24.76 -16.44
C LEU A 30 7.05 25.27 -15.88
N TYR A 31 8.04 25.58 -16.73
CA TYR A 31 9.33 26.10 -16.25
C TYR A 31 9.19 27.44 -15.54
N LYS A 32 8.31 28.32 -16.03
CA LYS A 32 7.97 29.59 -15.38
C LYS A 32 7.36 29.36 -13.99
N CYS A 33 6.46 28.39 -13.84
CA CYS A 33 5.92 27.98 -12.55
C CYS A 33 7.01 27.42 -11.62
N LEU A 34 7.95 26.65 -12.15
CA LEU A 34 9.04 26.05 -11.38
C LEU A 34 10.09 27.08 -10.96
N SER A 35 10.41 28.07 -11.80
CA SER A 35 11.39 29.11 -11.48
C SER A 35 10.91 30.05 -10.37
N ALA A 36 9.60 30.16 -10.17
CA ALA A 36 9.01 30.88 -9.04
C ALA A 36 9.18 30.13 -7.70
N ARG A 37 9.55 28.84 -7.73
CA ARG A 37 9.82 28.02 -6.55
C ARG A 37 11.34 27.90 -6.35
N LEU A 38 11.77 27.74 -5.10
CA LEU A 38 13.15 27.32 -4.81
C LEU A 38 13.41 25.90 -5.33
N CYS A 39 14.69 25.57 -5.48
CA CYS A 39 15.10 24.23 -5.88
C CYS A 39 14.74 23.18 -4.80
N PRO A 40 14.54 21.90 -5.19
CA PRO A 40 14.33 20.82 -4.23
C PRO A 40 15.54 20.65 -3.30
N ALA A 41 15.30 20.19 -2.08
CA ALA A 41 16.38 19.94 -1.12
C ALA A 41 17.51 19.07 -1.71
N THR A 42 18.75 19.53 -1.60
CA THR A 42 19.94 18.90 -2.21
C THR A 42 20.07 17.43 -1.82
N LEU A 43 19.80 17.09 -0.57
CA LEU A 43 19.86 15.70 -0.11
C LEU A 43 18.84 14.79 -0.81
N GLY A 44 17.65 15.31 -1.13
CA GLY A 44 16.66 14.59 -1.92
C GLY A 44 17.11 14.37 -3.38
N GLN A 45 17.87 15.32 -3.94
CA GLN A 45 18.47 15.18 -5.28
C GLN A 45 19.60 14.14 -5.27
N LEU A 46 20.52 14.20 -4.29
CA LEU A 46 21.60 13.22 -4.13
C LEU A 46 21.10 11.79 -3.98
N ILE A 47 20.02 11.59 -3.22
CA ILE A 47 19.44 10.25 -3.05
C ILE A 47 18.82 9.74 -4.34
N ILE A 48 18.20 10.63 -5.13
CA ILE A 48 17.71 10.23 -6.46
C ILE A 48 18.88 9.80 -7.34
N ASP A 49 19.97 10.55 -7.36
CA ASP A 49 21.18 10.21 -8.11
C ASP A 49 21.72 8.82 -7.74
N VAL A 50 21.88 8.55 -6.45
CA VAL A 50 22.32 7.23 -5.95
C VAL A 50 21.35 6.10 -6.33
N ILE A 51 20.04 6.36 -6.35
CA ILE A 51 19.04 5.34 -6.70
C ILE A 51 19.02 5.03 -8.20
N VAL A 52 19.20 6.05 -9.06
CA VAL A 52 19.21 5.85 -10.52
C VAL A 52 20.56 5.36 -11.05
N ASN A 53 21.63 5.52 -10.26
CA ASN A 53 22.98 5.05 -10.57
C ASN A 53 23.44 3.94 -9.59
N PRO A 54 22.82 2.74 -9.61
CA PRO A 54 23.26 1.63 -8.76
C PRO A 54 24.63 1.11 -9.19
N PRO A 55 25.33 0.35 -8.31
CA PRO A 55 26.60 -0.27 -8.66
C PRO A 55 26.51 -1.11 -9.93
N LYS A 56 27.55 -1.05 -10.77
CA LYS A 56 27.65 -1.77 -12.05
C LYS A 56 28.47 -3.05 -11.90
N ARG A 57 28.29 -3.98 -12.84
CA ARG A 57 29.10 -5.22 -12.89
C ARG A 57 30.59 -4.86 -12.96
N GLY A 58 31.37 -5.43 -12.05
CA GLY A 58 32.81 -5.15 -11.90
C GLY A 58 33.15 -4.17 -10.78
N GLU A 59 32.17 -3.44 -10.23
CA GLU A 59 32.39 -2.56 -9.07
C GLU A 59 32.37 -3.35 -7.75
N PRO A 60 33.13 -2.91 -6.73
CA PRO A 60 33.29 -3.67 -5.47
C PRO A 60 31.99 -4.02 -4.75
N SER A 61 30.99 -3.12 -4.80
CA SER A 61 29.71 -3.28 -4.10
C SER A 61 28.61 -3.94 -4.93
N PHE A 62 28.87 -4.32 -6.19
CA PHE A 62 27.85 -4.89 -7.07
C PHE A 62 27.24 -6.18 -6.52
N GLN A 63 28.10 -7.09 -6.04
CA GLN A 63 27.65 -8.41 -5.59
C GLN A 63 26.78 -8.31 -4.34
N SER A 64 27.22 -7.53 -3.33
CA SER A 64 26.46 -7.30 -2.10
C SER A 64 25.14 -6.57 -2.38
N PHE A 65 25.16 -5.48 -3.16
CA PHE A 65 23.97 -4.74 -3.54
C PHE A 65 22.93 -5.63 -4.25
N ASN A 66 23.37 -6.44 -5.21
CA ASN A 66 22.46 -7.32 -5.95
C ASN A 66 21.88 -8.43 -5.06
N ALA A 67 22.69 -8.99 -4.15
CA ALA A 67 22.23 -9.99 -3.19
C ALA A 67 21.16 -9.40 -2.25
N GLU A 68 21.41 -8.22 -1.66
CA GLU A 68 20.45 -7.52 -0.79
C GLU A 68 19.16 -7.17 -1.51
N LYS A 69 19.26 -6.56 -2.70
CA LYS A 69 18.10 -6.23 -3.53
C LYS A 69 17.26 -7.47 -3.82
N THR A 70 17.90 -8.57 -4.22
CA THR A 70 17.22 -9.82 -4.54
C THR A 70 16.54 -10.41 -3.32
N ALA A 71 17.23 -10.42 -2.17
CA ALA A 71 16.68 -10.92 -0.91
C ALA A 71 15.43 -10.13 -0.45
N VAL A 72 15.48 -8.79 -0.53
CA VAL A 72 14.33 -7.94 -0.18
C VAL A 72 13.15 -8.18 -1.12
N LEU A 73 13.38 -8.24 -2.43
CA LEU A 73 12.32 -8.51 -3.40
C LEU A 73 11.72 -9.91 -3.23
N ALA A 74 12.54 -10.92 -2.95
CA ALA A 74 12.09 -12.28 -2.66
C ALA A 74 11.23 -12.33 -1.39
N SER A 75 11.65 -11.64 -0.33
CA SER A 75 10.85 -11.50 0.90
C SER A 75 9.51 -10.83 0.63
N LEU A 76 9.49 -9.71 -0.10
CA LEU A 76 8.24 -9.02 -0.46
C LEU A 76 7.32 -9.92 -1.29
N ARG A 77 7.84 -10.69 -2.25
CA ARG A 77 7.05 -11.66 -3.03
C ARG A 77 6.45 -12.74 -2.14
N LYS A 78 7.21 -13.29 -1.19
CA LYS A 78 6.72 -14.30 -0.24
C LYS A 78 5.60 -13.72 0.63
N LYS A 79 5.79 -12.51 1.16
CA LYS A 79 4.78 -11.81 1.98
C LYS A 79 3.51 -11.45 1.19
N ALA A 80 3.66 -11.02 -0.05
CA ALA A 80 2.55 -10.75 -0.97
C ALA A 80 1.67 -11.99 -1.16
N LYS A 81 2.29 -13.14 -1.48
CA LYS A 81 1.58 -14.41 -1.64
C LYS A 81 0.93 -14.88 -0.34
N LEU A 82 1.63 -14.74 0.78
CA LEU A 82 1.09 -15.12 2.08
C LEU A 82 -0.18 -14.34 2.42
N VAL A 83 -0.16 -13.02 2.26
CA VAL A 83 -1.32 -12.15 2.55
C VAL A 83 -2.49 -12.46 1.61
N GLU A 84 -2.22 -12.70 0.33
CA GLU A 84 -3.24 -13.14 -0.64
C GLU A 84 -3.91 -14.45 -0.20
N THR A 85 -3.12 -15.49 0.10
CA THR A 85 -3.63 -16.79 0.54
C THR A 85 -4.46 -16.65 1.81
N LEU A 86 -3.91 -15.99 2.83
CA LEU A 86 -4.57 -15.85 4.12
C LEU A 86 -5.89 -15.08 4.05
N PHE A 87 -5.98 -14.03 3.21
CA PHE A 87 -7.25 -13.35 3.01
C PHE A 87 -8.26 -14.21 2.25
N ASN A 88 -7.84 -14.94 1.22
CA ASN A 88 -8.74 -15.79 0.44
C ASN A 88 -9.27 -17.01 1.22
N GLU A 89 -8.63 -17.38 2.33
CA GLU A 89 -9.13 -18.41 3.25
C GLU A 89 -10.23 -17.89 4.20
N LEU A 90 -10.39 -16.58 4.34
CA LEU A 90 -11.43 -16.00 5.19
C LEU A 90 -12.78 -15.99 4.45
N PRO A 91 -13.87 -16.46 5.09
CA PRO A 91 -15.21 -16.36 4.51
C PRO A 91 -15.54 -14.90 4.15
N GLY A 92 -16.22 -14.67 3.02
CA GLY A 92 -16.61 -13.33 2.60
C GLY A 92 -15.46 -12.44 2.08
N PHE A 93 -14.20 -12.88 2.17
CA PHE A 93 -13.07 -12.17 1.56
C PHE A 93 -12.80 -12.64 0.14
N LYS A 94 -12.35 -11.70 -0.70
CA LYS A 94 -11.73 -12.02 -1.99
C LYS A 94 -10.57 -11.06 -2.22
N CYS A 95 -9.35 -11.57 -2.21
CA CYS A 95 -8.13 -10.81 -2.44
C CYS A 95 -7.52 -11.19 -3.80
N GLN A 96 -7.22 -10.17 -4.61
CA GLN A 96 -6.49 -10.37 -5.85
C GLN A 96 -4.99 -10.56 -5.58
N PRO A 97 -4.25 -11.20 -6.50
CA PRO A 97 -2.81 -11.33 -6.39
C PRO A 97 -2.11 -9.98 -6.31
N VAL A 98 -1.22 -9.83 -5.33
CA VAL A 98 -0.41 -8.61 -5.16
C VAL A 98 0.81 -8.69 -6.06
N MET A 99 0.66 -8.25 -7.31
CA MET A 99 1.72 -8.32 -8.33
C MET A 99 2.84 -7.29 -8.15
N GLY A 100 2.61 -6.22 -7.38
CA GLY A 100 3.57 -5.14 -7.20
C GLY A 100 3.19 -4.20 -6.06
N ALA A 101 4.01 -3.14 -5.88
CA ALA A 101 3.91 -2.22 -4.76
C ALA A 101 3.99 -2.91 -3.39
N MET A 102 3.25 -2.42 -2.39
CA MET A 102 3.33 -2.85 -0.98
C MET A 102 1.96 -3.03 -0.32
N TYR A 103 0.89 -3.11 -1.11
CA TYR A 103 -0.47 -3.06 -0.59
C TYR A 103 -1.32 -4.21 -1.14
N ALA A 104 -2.16 -4.76 -0.27
CA ALA A 104 -3.27 -5.63 -0.64
C ALA A 104 -4.59 -4.86 -0.50
N PHE A 105 -5.57 -5.17 -1.35
CA PHE A 105 -6.88 -4.52 -1.37
C PHE A 105 -8.00 -5.56 -1.44
N PRO A 106 -8.19 -6.36 -0.38
CA PRO A 106 -9.24 -7.39 -0.35
C PRO A 106 -10.63 -6.78 -0.46
N ARG A 107 -11.50 -7.44 -1.22
CA ARG A 107 -12.94 -7.20 -1.25
C ARG A 107 -13.62 -7.95 -0.13
N LEU A 108 -14.56 -7.28 0.53
CA LEU A 108 -15.41 -7.81 1.59
C LEU A 108 -16.83 -8.00 1.07
N HIS A 109 -17.40 -9.17 1.34
CA HIS A 109 -18.81 -9.47 1.20
C HIS A 109 -19.41 -9.47 2.60
N LEU A 110 -20.02 -8.34 2.94
CA LEU A 110 -20.59 -8.09 4.26
C LEU A 110 -22.12 -8.25 4.20
N PRO A 111 -22.76 -8.74 5.27
CA PRO A 111 -24.19 -9.00 5.28
C PRO A 111 -25.02 -7.72 5.31
N GLN A 112 -26.29 -7.82 4.92
CA GLN A 112 -27.19 -6.67 4.79
C GLN A 112 -27.44 -5.96 6.12
N LYS A 113 -27.53 -6.70 7.25
CA LYS A 113 -27.72 -6.06 8.57
C LYS A 113 -26.52 -5.21 8.98
N ALA A 114 -25.31 -5.53 8.51
CA ALA A 114 -24.14 -4.67 8.73
C ALA A 114 -24.27 -3.35 7.97
N LEU A 115 -24.88 -3.36 6.78
CA LEU A 115 -25.18 -2.14 6.01
C LEU A 115 -26.20 -1.26 6.74
N GLU A 116 -27.22 -1.86 7.35
CA GLU A 116 -28.22 -1.16 8.16
C GLU A 116 -27.58 -0.51 9.40
N ALA A 117 -26.79 -1.27 10.17
CA ALA A 117 -26.05 -0.74 11.32
C ALA A 117 -25.08 0.39 10.93
N ALA A 118 -24.42 0.27 9.78
CA ALA A 118 -23.55 1.33 9.26
C ALA A 118 -24.36 2.60 8.91
N ARG A 119 -25.56 2.45 8.33
CA ARG A 119 -26.46 3.57 8.02
C ARG A 119 -26.95 4.28 9.28
N GLU A 120 -27.31 3.55 10.33
CA GLU A 120 -27.68 4.14 11.63
C GLU A 120 -26.57 5.00 12.21
N LYS A 121 -25.31 4.54 12.07
CA LYS A 121 -24.12 5.31 12.47
C LYS A 121 -23.69 6.38 11.46
N ARG A 122 -24.42 6.55 10.35
CA ARG A 122 -24.09 7.48 9.25
C ARG A 122 -22.68 7.26 8.69
N MET A 123 -22.24 6.00 8.62
CA MET A 123 -20.93 5.61 8.11
C MET A 123 -21.06 4.76 6.85
N PRO A 124 -20.14 4.91 5.86
CA PRO A 124 -19.97 3.91 4.82
C PRO A 124 -19.66 2.54 5.43
N LEU A 125 -20.16 1.46 4.82
CA LEU A 125 -20.09 0.11 5.41
C LEU A 125 -18.65 -0.37 5.64
N ASP A 126 -17.73 -0.10 4.73
CA ASP A 126 -16.32 -0.44 4.91
C ASP A 126 -15.65 0.36 6.02
N THR A 127 -16.01 1.64 6.17
CA THR A 127 -15.55 2.51 7.26
C THR A 127 -16.07 1.98 8.59
N PHE A 128 -17.34 1.60 8.65
CA PHE A 128 -17.92 0.95 9.82
C PHE A 128 -17.17 -0.34 10.20
N TYR A 129 -16.93 -1.23 9.24
CA TYR A 129 -16.17 -2.47 9.47
C TYR A 129 -14.75 -2.21 9.98
N VAL A 130 -14.03 -1.27 9.35
CA VAL A 130 -12.65 -0.94 9.72
C VAL A 130 -12.56 -0.24 11.08
N THR A 131 -13.53 0.60 11.42
CA THR A 131 -13.62 1.23 12.75
C THR A 131 -13.86 0.18 13.83
N GLU A 132 -14.81 -0.74 13.64
CA GLU A 132 -15.02 -1.84 14.60
C GLU A 132 -13.78 -2.74 14.70
N LEU A 133 -13.09 -3.03 13.59
CA LEU A 133 -11.85 -3.79 13.58
C LEU A 133 -10.78 -3.12 14.44
N LEU A 134 -10.59 -1.80 14.27
CA LEU A 134 -9.64 -1.02 15.03
C LEU A 134 -9.97 -1.05 16.52
N GLU A 135 -11.21 -0.75 16.90
CA GLU A 135 -11.67 -0.70 18.29
C GLU A 135 -11.51 -2.05 19.02
N LYS A 136 -11.72 -3.17 18.31
CA LYS A 136 -11.70 -4.51 18.92
C LYS A 136 -10.34 -5.20 18.90
N THR A 137 -9.46 -4.85 17.95
CA THR A 137 -8.20 -5.60 17.73
C THR A 137 -6.95 -4.74 17.75
N GLY A 138 -7.09 -3.41 17.66
CA GLY A 138 -5.99 -2.47 17.45
C GLY A 138 -5.42 -2.47 16.03
N ILE A 139 -6.01 -3.23 15.10
CA ILE A 139 -5.56 -3.27 13.70
C ILE A 139 -6.10 -2.05 12.96
N CYS A 140 -5.19 -1.15 12.57
CA CYS A 140 -5.52 0.03 11.77
C CYS A 140 -5.28 -0.24 10.28
N VAL A 141 -6.35 -0.30 9.50
CA VAL A 141 -6.33 -0.36 8.03
C VAL A 141 -7.09 0.82 7.46
N VAL A 142 -6.96 1.07 6.15
CA VAL A 142 -7.64 2.22 5.51
C VAL A 142 -8.87 1.73 4.74
N PRO A 143 -10.07 2.27 4.98
CA PRO A 143 -11.29 1.83 4.28
C PRO A 143 -11.24 2.17 2.80
N GLY A 144 -11.90 1.34 1.98
CA GLY A 144 -11.96 1.46 0.52
C GLY A 144 -12.61 2.74 0.03
N THR A 145 -13.56 3.28 0.79
CA THR A 145 -14.27 4.54 0.50
C THR A 145 -13.30 5.71 0.31
N GLY A 146 -12.16 5.72 1.00
CA GLY A 146 -11.13 6.76 0.83
C GLY A 146 -10.37 6.71 -0.51
N PHE A 147 -10.49 5.62 -1.27
CA PHE A 147 -9.78 5.41 -2.55
C PHE A 147 -10.69 5.49 -3.78
N GLY A 148 -12.01 5.54 -3.56
CA GLY A 148 -12.99 5.25 -4.61
C GLY A 148 -13.07 3.75 -4.88
N GLN A 149 -14.30 3.25 -5.05
CA GLN A 149 -14.56 1.83 -5.33
C GLN A 149 -15.86 1.68 -6.11
N LYS A 150 -16.04 0.53 -6.78
CA LYS A 150 -17.27 0.25 -7.52
C LYS A 150 -18.48 0.30 -6.57
N PRO A 151 -19.60 0.95 -6.94
CA PRO A 151 -20.81 0.94 -6.11
C PRO A 151 -21.24 -0.48 -5.74
N GLY A 152 -21.63 -0.68 -4.49
CA GLY A 152 -22.01 -2.00 -3.94
C GLY A 152 -20.84 -2.94 -3.65
N THR A 153 -19.60 -2.46 -3.73
CA THR A 153 -18.40 -3.22 -3.32
C THR A 153 -17.69 -2.50 -2.18
N TYR A 154 -17.08 -3.29 -1.30
CA TYR A 154 -16.47 -2.81 -0.07
C TYR A 154 -15.08 -3.41 0.07
N HIS A 155 -14.12 -2.59 0.48
CA HIS A 155 -12.71 -2.99 0.55
C HIS A 155 -12.02 -2.32 1.74
N PHE A 156 -10.82 -2.77 2.05
CA PHE A 156 -9.84 -1.97 2.80
C PHE A 156 -8.45 -2.18 2.21
N ARG A 157 -7.54 -1.24 2.46
CA ARG A 157 -6.12 -1.36 2.11
C ARG A 157 -5.31 -1.77 3.33
N THR A 158 -4.52 -2.84 3.19
CA THR A 158 -3.48 -3.23 4.16
C THR A 158 -2.11 -3.28 3.51
N THR A 159 -1.05 -3.41 4.31
CA THR A 159 0.34 -3.44 3.85
C THR A 159 0.96 -4.84 3.99
N ILE A 160 1.91 -5.17 3.11
CA ILE A 160 2.74 -6.39 3.19
C ILE A 160 4.08 -6.14 3.89
N LEU A 161 4.21 -5.00 4.57
CA LEU A 161 5.46 -4.53 5.18
C LEU A 161 5.84 -5.25 6.48
N PRO A 162 4.91 -5.64 7.37
CA PRO A 162 5.26 -6.31 8.62
C PRO A 162 6.09 -7.59 8.41
N ALA A 163 6.76 -8.03 9.47
CA ALA A 163 7.44 -9.32 9.47
C ALA A 163 6.42 -10.46 9.34
N GLU A 164 6.82 -11.62 8.80
CA GLU A 164 5.93 -12.77 8.60
C GLU A 164 5.17 -13.17 9.87
N ARG A 165 5.87 -13.26 11.00
CA ARG A 165 5.25 -13.55 12.31
C ARG A 165 4.16 -12.54 12.68
N GLN A 166 4.37 -11.25 12.43
CA GLN A 166 3.39 -10.21 12.73
C GLN A 166 2.17 -10.30 11.81
N MET A 167 2.36 -10.70 10.55
CA MET A 167 1.25 -10.90 9.62
C MET A 167 0.36 -12.07 10.04
N HIS A 168 0.93 -13.18 10.52
CA HIS A 168 0.14 -14.28 11.08
C HIS A 168 -0.69 -13.81 12.29
N ILE A 169 -0.08 -13.11 13.25
CA ILE A 169 -0.78 -12.56 14.41
C ILE A 169 -1.91 -11.60 13.99
N MET A 170 -1.66 -10.75 12.99
CA MET A 170 -2.67 -9.82 12.46
C MET A 170 -3.84 -10.59 11.83
N ILE A 171 -3.56 -11.60 11.02
CA ILE A 171 -4.59 -12.41 10.36
C ILE A 171 -5.40 -13.22 11.38
N ASP A 172 -4.77 -13.79 12.41
CA ASP A 172 -5.50 -14.53 13.44
C ASP A 172 -6.48 -13.62 14.22
N ARG A 173 -6.02 -12.42 14.59
CA ARG A 173 -6.88 -11.41 15.22
C ARG A 173 -8.00 -10.95 14.29
N LEU A 174 -7.68 -10.72 13.02
CA LEU A 174 -8.67 -10.34 12.01
C LEU A 174 -9.70 -11.46 11.80
N LYS A 175 -9.27 -12.73 11.75
CA LYS A 175 -10.15 -13.89 11.60
C LYS A 175 -11.11 -13.98 12.78
N ALA A 176 -10.59 -13.89 14.00
CA ALA A 176 -11.40 -13.93 15.21
C ALA A 176 -12.42 -12.78 15.27
N PHE A 177 -12.01 -11.56 14.87
CA PHE A 177 -12.92 -10.43 14.74
C PHE A 177 -13.96 -10.66 13.65
N HIS A 178 -13.53 -11.05 12.45
CA HIS A 178 -14.39 -11.21 11.29
C HIS A 178 -15.47 -12.25 11.52
N THR A 179 -15.13 -13.41 12.10
CA THR A 179 -16.11 -14.45 12.43
C THR A 179 -17.17 -13.92 13.40
N LYS A 180 -16.78 -13.17 14.43
CA LYS A 180 -17.73 -12.55 15.37
C LYS A 180 -18.58 -11.47 14.72
N PHE A 181 -17.98 -10.65 13.86
CA PHE A 181 -18.68 -9.61 13.10
C PHE A 181 -19.73 -10.23 12.18
N MET A 182 -19.35 -11.25 11.41
CA MET A 182 -20.29 -11.98 10.55
C MET A 182 -21.40 -12.61 11.39
N ALA A 183 -21.09 -13.32 12.48
CA ALA A 183 -22.13 -13.91 13.34
C ALA A 183 -23.11 -12.88 13.93
N LYS A 184 -22.64 -11.67 14.26
CA LYS A 184 -23.47 -10.59 14.82
C LYS A 184 -24.42 -9.98 13.78
N TYR A 185 -23.99 -9.90 12.52
CA TYR A 185 -24.70 -9.19 11.46
C TYR A 185 -25.23 -10.09 10.33
N SER A 186 -25.04 -11.40 10.42
CA SER A 186 -25.67 -12.41 9.56
C SER A 186 -27.18 -12.44 9.74
#